data_AF-A0A516IRP8-F1
#
_entry.id   AF-A0A516IRP8-F1
#
_cell.length_a   1.000
_cell.length_b   1.000
_cell.length_c   1.000
_cell.angle_alpha   90.00
_cell.angle_beta   90.00
_cell.angle_gamma   90.00
#
_symmetry.space_group_name_H-M   'P 1'
#
loop_
_entity.id
_entity.type
_entity.pdbx_description
1 polymer ?
#
loop_
_entity_poly.entity_id
_entity_poly.type
_entity_poly.pdbx_seq_one_letter_code
_entity_poly.pdbx_strand_id
1 'polypeptide(L)'
;MDRQAIIDRISAAPDLGQLDSIRVETLGKSGSITALLKSLGGMDADTRTAEAPKIHALREAVSGAIAERKEALEAAELDRRLATERVDLSLPAPEHPRGSIHPVSQVMDELAEIFADLGFAVAEGPEIEDDWHNFTALNIPETHPARAMHDTFYVAGEQERPMVLRTHTSPVQIRTMQSQQPPIRVIAPGRVYRSDSDATHTPMFHQIEGLVIDRNITMGHLKWTLETFLKAFFEREDIVLRLRPSYFPFTEPSAEVDVGWSMEKGRRVVGGSEGWMEVLGSGMVHPRVIAACGLDPDEWQGFAFGTGVDRLAMLKYGMDDLRAFFDGDLRWMKHYGFRFLDVPTLSGGVGA
;
A
#
# COMPACT_ATOMS: atom_id res chain seq x y z
N MET A 1 33.28 -17.83 -69.38
CA MET A 1 32.35 -18.10 -68.27
C MET A 1 31.19 -17.13 -68.42
N ASP A 2 29.95 -17.61 -68.43
CA ASP A 2 28.80 -16.73 -68.69
C ASP A 2 28.35 -16.03 -67.41
N ARG A 3 28.47 -14.69 -67.40
CA ARG A 3 28.01 -13.81 -66.30
C ARG A 3 26.54 -14.04 -66.01
N GLN A 4 25.72 -14.20 -67.05
CA GLN A 4 24.28 -14.30 -66.92
C GLN A 4 23.89 -15.59 -66.18
N ALA A 5 24.49 -16.72 -66.57
CA ALA A 5 24.24 -18.01 -65.92
C ALA A 5 24.56 -18.02 -64.41
N ILE A 6 25.59 -17.28 -63.96
CA ILE A 6 25.92 -17.17 -62.52
C ILE A 6 24.88 -16.31 -61.80
N ILE A 7 24.49 -15.17 -62.39
CA ILE A 7 23.48 -14.28 -61.82
C ILE A 7 22.12 -14.99 -61.72
N ASP A 8 21.74 -15.78 -62.73
CA ASP A 8 20.48 -16.54 -62.72
C ASP A 8 20.48 -17.59 -61.59
N ARG A 9 21.61 -18.28 -61.36
CA ARG A 9 21.77 -19.21 -60.23
C ARG A 9 21.64 -18.51 -58.88
N ILE A 10 22.22 -17.32 -58.74
CA ILE A 10 22.10 -16.50 -57.53
C ILE A 10 20.63 -16.11 -57.31
N SER A 11 19.96 -15.61 -58.35
CA SER A 11 18.54 -15.25 -58.28
C SER A 11 17.64 -16.43 -57.94
N ALA A 12 17.99 -17.63 -58.39
CA ALA A 12 17.25 -18.87 -58.13
C ALA A 12 17.56 -19.51 -56.78
N ALA A 13 18.53 -19.01 -56.01
CA ALA A 13 18.87 -19.56 -54.70
C ALA A 13 17.66 -19.44 -53.73
N PRO A 14 17.12 -20.56 -53.22
CA PRO A 14 15.91 -20.57 -52.39
C PRO A 14 16.18 -20.17 -50.94
N ASP A 15 17.42 -20.28 -50.46
CA ASP A 15 17.80 -20.01 -49.07
C ASP A 15 19.24 -19.53 -48.96
N LEU A 16 19.60 -19.06 -47.76
CA LEU A 16 20.93 -18.54 -47.45
C LEU A 16 22.03 -19.61 -47.57
N GLY A 17 21.72 -20.89 -47.33
CA GLY A 17 22.68 -21.99 -47.43
C GLY A 17 23.07 -22.28 -48.88
N GLN A 18 22.09 -22.28 -49.78
CA GLN A 18 22.31 -22.46 -51.21
C GLN A 18 22.97 -21.21 -51.83
N LEU A 19 22.64 -20.00 -51.36
CA LEU A 19 23.32 -18.77 -51.75
C LEU A 19 24.80 -18.77 -51.30
N ASP A 20 25.10 -19.23 -50.08
CA ASP A 20 26.48 -19.36 -49.60
C ASP A 20 27.27 -20.42 -50.37
N SER A 21 26.64 -21.53 -50.74
CA SER A 21 27.25 -22.55 -51.61
C SER A 21 27.66 -21.95 -52.97
N ILE A 22 26.79 -21.16 -53.60
CA ILE A 22 27.10 -20.44 -54.85
C ILE A 22 28.23 -19.42 -54.64
N ARG A 23 28.24 -18.70 -53.52
CA ARG A 23 29.32 -17.77 -53.16
C ARG A 23 30.66 -18.49 -53.03
N VAL A 24 30.70 -19.65 -52.38
CA VAL A 24 31.94 -20.44 -52.22
C VAL A 24 32.43 -20.99 -53.56
N GLU A 25 31.54 -21.52 -54.40
CA GLU A 25 31.88 -22.04 -55.75
C GLU A 25 32.42 -20.95 -56.70
N THR A 26 31.95 -19.71 -56.55
CA THR A 26 32.30 -18.61 -57.46
C THR A 26 33.44 -17.75 -56.91
N LEU A 27 33.31 -17.27 -55.67
CA LEU A 27 34.19 -16.30 -55.02
C LEU A 27 35.07 -16.89 -53.91
N GLY A 28 34.94 -18.19 -53.60
CA GLY A 28 35.77 -18.87 -52.60
C GLY A 28 37.25 -18.98 -53.00
N LYS A 29 38.09 -19.52 -52.11
CA LYS A 29 39.55 -19.64 -52.33
C LYS A 29 39.92 -20.47 -53.58
N SER A 30 39.10 -21.46 -53.90
CA SER A 30 39.17 -22.30 -55.10
C SER A 30 38.03 -22.02 -56.08
N GLY A 31 37.33 -20.89 -55.91
CA GLY A 31 36.20 -20.51 -56.72
C GLY A 31 36.60 -20.20 -58.16
N SER A 32 35.66 -20.39 -59.07
CA SER A 32 35.86 -20.19 -60.50
C SER A 32 36.31 -18.77 -60.88
N ILE A 33 35.79 -17.73 -60.23
CA ILE A 33 36.21 -16.33 -60.46
C ILE A 33 37.56 -16.05 -59.81
N THR A 34 37.83 -16.64 -58.65
CA THR A 34 39.15 -16.57 -57.98
C THR A 34 40.23 -17.24 -58.83
N ALA A 35 39.93 -18.33 -59.53
CA ALA A 35 40.83 -18.97 -60.48
C ALA A 35 41.15 -18.07 -61.69
N LEU A 36 40.15 -17.36 -62.22
CA LEU A 36 40.34 -16.35 -63.28
C LEU A 36 41.20 -15.16 -62.81
N LEU A 37 41.03 -14.71 -61.56
CA LEU A 37 41.90 -13.67 -61.00
C LEU A 37 43.35 -14.14 -60.83
N LYS A 38 43.59 -15.42 -60.51
CA LYS A 38 44.94 -15.99 -60.43
C LYS A 38 45.61 -16.12 -61.80
N SER A 39 44.85 -16.43 -62.86
CA SER A 39 45.41 -16.57 -64.21
C SER A 39 45.93 -15.25 -64.78
N LEU A 40 45.42 -14.10 -64.33
CA LEU A 40 45.98 -12.78 -64.64
C LEU A 40 47.45 -12.63 -64.24
N GLY A 41 47.95 -13.42 -63.29
CA GLY A 41 49.37 -13.44 -62.88
C GLY A 41 50.34 -13.93 -63.95
N GLY A 42 49.88 -14.77 -64.88
CA GLY A 42 50.69 -15.40 -65.92
C GLY A 42 50.51 -14.81 -67.32
N MET A 43 49.77 -13.71 -67.46
CA MET A 43 49.49 -13.06 -68.74
C MET A 43 50.54 -11.98 -69.06
N ASP A 44 50.81 -11.76 -70.34
CA ASP A 44 51.60 -10.64 -70.84
C ASP A 44 50.86 -9.30 -70.66
N ALA A 45 51.61 -8.19 -70.74
CA ALA A 45 51.11 -6.86 -70.35
C ALA A 45 49.90 -6.39 -71.18
N ASP A 46 49.88 -6.66 -72.48
CA ASP A 46 48.80 -6.24 -73.38
C ASP A 46 47.52 -7.04 -73.13
N THR A 47 47.62 -8.37 -73.03
CA THR A 47 46.48 -9.25 -72.72
C THR A 47 45.92 -8.97 -71.32
N ARG A 48 46.79 -8.72 -70.34
CA ARG A 48 46.39 -8.38 -68.97
C ARG A 48 45.59 -7.08 -68.91
N THR A 49 45.98 -6.08 -69.69
CA THR A 49 45.29 -4.78 -69.77
C THR A 49 43.89 -4.91 -70.35
N ALA A 50 43.69 -5.83 -71.31
CA ALA A 50 42.39 -6.09 -71.92
C ALA A 50 41.45 -6.98 -71.08
N GLU A 51 41.99 -7.98 -70.36
CA GLU A 51 41.20 -9.00 -69.66
C GLU A 51 40.95 -8.69 -68.17
N ALA A 52 41.86 -7.97 -67.49
CA ALA A 52 41.68 -7.64 -66.08
C ALA A 52 40.39 -6.85 -65.78
N PRO A 53 40.03 -5.80 -66.55
CA PRO A 53 38.78 -5.05 -66.31
C PRO A 53 37.54 -5.94 -66.41
N LYS A 54 37.52 -6.91 -67.35
CA LYS A 54 36.39 -7.82 -67.56
C LYS A 54 36.21 -8.77 -66.37
N ILE A 55 37.31 -9.29 -65.82
CA ILE A 55 37.29 -10.21 -64.67
C ILE A 55 36.91 -9.45 -63.39
N HIS A 56 37.39 -8.22 -63.21
CA HIS A 56 36.99 -7.35 -62.09
C HIS A 56 35.50 -7.00 -62.16
N ALA A 57 35.00 -6.59 -63.33
CA ALA A 57 33.57 -6.31 -63.53
C ALA A 57 32.69 -7.55 -63.27
N LEU A 58 33.14 -8.74 -63.68
CA LEU A 58 32.45 -10.00 -63.37
C LEU A 58 32.38 -10.26 -61.86
N ARG A 59 33.51 -10.09 -61.15
CA ARG A 59 33.54 -10.25 -59.69
C ARG A 59 32.62 -9.27 -58.98
N GLU A 60 32.63 -8.01 -59.35
CA GLU A 60 31.77 -6.99 -58.74
C GLU A 60 30.29 -7.28 -59.01
N ALA A 61 29.93 -7.62 -60.24
CA ALA A 61 28.55 -7.97 -60.58
C ALA A 61 28.04 -9.18 -59.79
N VAL A 62 28.86 -10.23 -59.66
CA VAL A 62 28.51 -11.44 -58.89
C VAL A 62 28.45 -11.15 -57.40
N SER A 63 29.37 -10.34 -56.87
CA SER A 63 29.36 -9.95 -55.45
C SER A 63 28.14 -9.10 -55.11
N GLY A 64 27.78 -8.15 -55.98
CA GLY A 64 26.57 -7.33 -55.85
C GLY A 64 25.29 -8.15 -55.90
N ALA A 65 25.17 -9.06 -56.88
CA ALA A 65 24.01 -9.94 -56.99
C ALA A 65 23.85 -10.86 -55.76
N ILE A 66 24.96 -11.36 -55.20
CA ILE A 66 24.94 -12.15 -53.96
C ILE A 66 24.47 -11.29 -52.78
N ALA A 67 24.97 -10.06 -52.65
CA ALA A 67 24.55 -9.15 -51.58
C ALA A 67 23.06 -8.81 -51.66
N GLU A 68 22.58 -8.44 -52.85
CA GLU A 68 21.17 -8.12 -53.09
C GLU A 68 20.26 -9.33 -52.83
N ARG A 69 20.64 -10.52 -53.31
CA ARG A 69 19.86 -11.73 -53.05
C ARG A 69 19.86 -12.10 -51.56
N LYS A 70 20.99 -11.91 -50.88
CA LYS A 70 21.11 -12.17 -49.45
C LYS A 70 20.14 -11.28 -48.66
N GLU A 71 20.15 -9.97 -48.94
CA GLU A 71 19.23 -9.02 -48.30
C GLU A 71 17.76 -9.40 -48.55
N ALA A 72 17.41 -9.78 -49.78
CA ALA A 72 16.06 -10.22 -50.12
C ALA A 72 15.63 -11.48 -49.35
N LEU A 73 16.52 -12.45 -49.18
CA LEU A 73 16.24 -13.68 -48.42
C LEU A 73 16.13 -13.41 -46.91
N GLU A 74 16.99 -12.53 -46.36
CA GLU A 74 16.93 -12.13 -44.95
C GLU A 74 15.64 -11.36 -44.64
N ALA A 75 15.22 -10.46 -45.53
CA ALA A 75 13.95 -9.73 -45.41
C ALA A 75 12.74 -10.68 -45.48
N ALA A 76 12.73 -11.62 -46.43
CA ALA A 76 11.65 -12.59 -46.57
C ALA A 76 11.53 -13.51 -45.32
N GLU A 77 12.65 -13.92 -44.74
CA GLU A 77 12.66 -14.71 -43.51
C GLU A 77 12.19 -13.89 -42.31
N LEU A 78 12.58 -12.61 -42.20
CA LEU A 78 12.08 -11.70 -41.18
C LEU A 78 10.55 -11.54 -41.27
N ASP A 79 10.01 -11.27 -42.47
CA ASP A 79 8.58 -11.12 -42.69
C ASP A 79 7.82 -12.40 -42.36
N ARG A 80 8.38 -13.56 -42.73
CA ARG A 80 7.83 -14.87 -42.36
C ARG A 80 7.76 -15.01 -40.85
N ARG A 81 8.85 -14.71 -40.13
CA ARG A 81 8.89 -14.76 -38.66
C ARG A 81 7.89 -13.80 -38.03
N LEU A 82 7.79 -12.55 -38.49
CA LEU A 82 6.81 -11.58 -38.01
C LEU A 82 5.35 -12.01 -38.28
N ALA A 83 5.10 -12.76 -39.35
CA ALA A 83 3.79 -13.32 -39.64
C ALA A 83 3.46 -14.54 -38.77
N THR A 84 4.44 -15.39 -38.46
CA THR A 84 4.22 -16.64 -37.70
C THR A 84 4.38 -16.51 -36.19
N GLU A 85 5.26 -15.63 -35.71
CA GLU A 85 5.55 -15.40 -34.29
C GLU A 85 4.61 -14.33 -33.71
N ARG A 86 3.35 -14.30 -34.16
CA ARG A 86 2.34 -13.39 -33.62
C ARG A 86 1.82 -13.91 -32.29
N VAL A 87 1.75 -13.01 -31.32
CA VAL A 87 1.16 -13.26 -30.01
C VAL A 87 -0.17 -12.51 -29.94
N ASP A 88 -1.19 -13.17 -29.40
CA ASP A 88 -2.44 -12.51 -29.06
C ASP A 88 -2.24 -11.67 -27.79
N LEU A 89 -2.06 -10.36 -27.97
CA LEU A 89 -1.86 -9.40 -26.88
C LEU A 89 -3.15 -9.14 -26.06
N SER A 90 -4.29 -9.70 -26.46
CA SER A 90 -5.54 -9.62 -25.69
C SER A 90 -5.67 -10.71 -24.63
N LEU A 91 -4.83 -11.75 -24.69
CA LEU A 91 -4.82 -12.80 -23.68
C LEU A 91 -4.43 -12.21 -22.32
N PRO A 92 -5.12 -12.60 -21.23
CA PRO A 92 -4.74 -12.18 -19.90
C PRO A 92 -3.32 -12.67 -19.58
N ALA A 93 -2.52 -11.80 -18.97
CA ALA A 93 -1.25 -12.21 -18.40
C ALA A 93 -1.49 -13.31 -17.35
N PRO A 94 -0.55 -14.26 -17.18
CA PRO A 94 -0.64 -15.27 -16.12
C PRO A 94 -0.91 -14.62 -14.77
N GLU A 95 -1.88 -15.16 -14.03
CA GLU A 95 -2.20 -14.64 -12.70
C GLU A 95 -1.05 -14.94 -11.74
N HIS A 96 -0.62 -13.90 -11.02
CA HIS A 96 0.29 -14.01 -9.89
C HIS A 96 -0.48 -13.72 -8.60
N PRO A 97 -0.19 -14.43 -7.49
CA PRO A 97 -0.79 -14.10 -6.19
C PRO A 97 -0.56 -12.63 -5.87
N ARG A 98 -1.64 -11.92 -5.55
CA ARG A 98 -1.59 -10.52 -5.10
C ARG A 98 -1.91 -10.49 -3.61
N GLY A 99 -1.08 -9.78 -2.85
CA GLY A 99 -1.39 -9.45 -1.46
C GLY A 99 -2.38 -8.30 -1.39
N SER A 100 -3.11 -8.23 -0.28
CA SER A 100 -3.99 -7.12 0.05
C SER A 100 -3.75 -6.70 1.49
N ILE A 101 -3.80 -5.41 1.75
CA ILE A 101 -3.74 -4.84 3.10
C ILE A 101 -5.14 -4.91 3.72
N HIS A 102 -5.19 -5.30 4.99
CA HIS A 102 -6.45 -5.41 5.72
C HIS A 102 -7.03 -4.01 5.98
N PRO A 103 -8.36 -3.80 5.86
CA PRO A 103 -8.97 -2.48 6.03
C PRO A 103 -8.67 -1.80 7.36
N VAL A 104 -8.58 -2.58 8.46
CA VAL A 104 -8.18 -2.03 9.76
C VAL A 104 -6.75 -1.49 9.73
N SER A 105 -5.82 -2.19 9.08
CA SER A 105 -4.43 -1.73 8.95
C SER A 105 -4.37 -0.44 8.14
N GLN A 106 -5.12 -0.38 7.03
CA GLN A 106 -5.26 0.84 6.24
C GLN A 106 -5.74 2.01 7.11
N VAL A 107 -6.83 1.82 7.86
CA VAL A 107 -7.36 2.87 8.74
C VAL A 107 -6.37 3.26 9.83
N MET A 108 -5.61 2.32 10.41
CA MET A 108 -4.56 2.67 11.37
C MET A 108 -3.49 3.56 10.76
N ASP A 109 -3.02 3.25 9.55
CA ASP A 109 -2.02 4.04 8.83
C ASP A 109 -2.56 5.43 8.46
N GLU A 110 -3.82 5.50 8.01
CA GLU A 110 -4.54 6.75 7.75
C GLU A 110 -4.63 7.65 8.98
N LEU A 111 -5.01 7.07 10.12
CA LEU A 111 -5.09 7.77 11.39
C LEU A 111 -3.71 8.25 11.84
N ALA A 112 -2.68 7.41 11.71
CA ALA A 112 -1.32 7.78 12.05
C ALA A 112 -0.83 8.98 11.23
N GLU A 113 -1.11 9.00 9.92
CA GLU A 113 -0.75 10.10 9.03
C GLU A 113 -1.48 11.40 9.40
N ILE A 114 -2.81 11.35 9.62
CA ILE A 114 -3.59 12.53 10.02
C ILE A 114 -3.05 13.13 11.32
N PHE A 115 -2.80 12.30 12.32
CA PHE A 115 -2.35 12.77 13.63
C PHE A 115 -0.87 13.19 13.62
N ALA A 116 -0.03 12.60 12.76
CA ALA A 116 1.34 13.04 12.57
C ALA A 116 1.41 14.50 12.05
N ASP A 117 0.54 14.88 11.11
CA ASP A 117 0.44 16.26 10.61
C ASP A 117 -0.05 17.24 11.71
N LEU A 118 -0.89 16.77 12.62
CA LEU A 118 -1.29 17.51 13.83
C LEU A 118 -0.20 17.56 14.92
N GLY A 119 0.96 16.93 14.69
CA GLY A 119 2.11 16.92 15.60
C GLY A 119 2.00 15.91 16.74
N PHE A 120 1.22 14.85 16.58
CA PHE A 120 1.16 13.71 17.50
C PHE A 120 2.19 12.66 17.10
N ALA A 121 2.80 12.01 18.09
CA ALA A 121 3.62 10.81 17.88
C ALA A 121 2.78 9.54 18.12
N VAL A 122 3.14 8.44 17.46
CA VAL A 122 2.56 7.12 17.75
C VAL A 122 3.27 6.54 18.97
N ALA A 123 2.49 6.09 19.95
CA ALA A 123 2.96 5.38 21.13
C ALA A 123 2.35 3.97 21.17
N GLU A 124 3.14 3.00 21.58
CA GLU A 124 2.72 1.60 21.69
C GLU A 124 2.92 1.09 23.12
N GLY A 125 2.20 0.02 23.47
CA GLY A 125 2.36 -0.65 24.74
C GLY A 125 1.79 -2.06 24.71
N PRO A 126 2.00 -2.84 25.79
CA PRO A 126 1.64 -4.24 25.83
C PRO A 126 0.11 -4.43 25.78
N GLU A 127 -0.33 -5.59 25.29
CA GLU A 127 -1.74 -6.00 25.28
C GLU A 127 -2.17 -6.63 26.61
N ILE A 128 -1.24 -7.28 27.32
CA ILE A 128 -1.43 -7.77 28.69
C ILE A 128 -0.91 -6.70 29.64
N GLU A 129 -1.80 -6.16 30.47
CA GLU A 129 -1.54 -5.06 31.38
C GLU A 129 -1.80 -5.47 32.83
N ASP A 130 -1.16 -4.77 33.78
CA ASP A 130 -1.50 -4.90 35.19
C ASP A 130 -2.74 -4.04 35.54
N ASP A 131 -3.43 -4.42 36.62
CA ASP A 131 -4.61 -3.68 37.12
C ASP A 131 -4.34 -2.18 37.37
N TRP A 132 -3.10 -1.84 37.74
CA TRP A 132 -2.78 -0.46 38.06
C TRP A 132 -2.80 0.43 36.82
N HIS A 133 -2.16 0.01 35.73
CA HIS A 133 -2.15 0.76 34.47
C HIS A 133 -3.51 0.72 33.77
N ASN A 134 -4.21 -0.42 33.81
CA ASN A 134 -5.51 -0.56 33.13
C ASN A 134 -6.67 0.09 33.88
N PHE A 135 -6.58 0.30 35.20
CA PHE A 135 -7.70 0.84 35.95
C PHE A 135 -7.30 1.88 36.99
N THR A 136 -6.43 1.52 37.94
CA THR A 136 -6.18 2.36 39.14
C THR A 136 -5.63 3.74 38.79
N ALA A 137 -4.64 3.80 37.90
CA ALA A 137 -4.05 5.05 37.42
C ALA A 137 -5.04 5.91 36.63
N LEU A 138 -6.08 5.30 36.06
CA LEU A 138 -7.16 5.94 35.32
C LEU A 138 -8.34 6.34 36.22
N ASN A 139 -8.12 6.42 37.54
CA ASN A 139 -9.13 6.81 38.53
C ASN A 139 -10.38 5.89 38.53
N ILE A 140 -10.21 4.63 38.10
CA ILE A 140 -11.24 3.59 38.18
C ILE A 140 -10.98 2.80 39.46
N PRO A 141 -11.76 2.91 40.53
CA PRO A 141 -11.50 2.17 41.79
C PRO A 141 -11.85 0.68 41.67
N GLU A 142 -11.36 -0.16 42.59
CA GLU A 142 -11.61 -1.63 42.63
C GLU A 142 -13.11 -2.00 42.60
N THR A 143 -13.95 -1.18 43.22
CA THR A 143 -15.40 -1.41 43.28
C THR A 143 -16.14 -0.94 42.02
N HIS A 144 -15.44 -0.41 41.01
CA HIS A 144 -16.07 0.13 39.82
C HIS A 144 -16.62 -1.00 38.91
N PRO A 145 -17.84 -0.88 38.35
CA PRO A 145 -18.43 -1.90 37.50
C PRO A 145 -17.55 -2.34 36.33
N ALA A 146 -16.80 -1.41 35.72
CA ALA A 146 -15.87 -1.70 34.61
C ALA A 146 -14.76 -2.74 34.94
N ARG A 147 -14.50 -3.01 36.23
CA ARG A 147 -13.56 -4.05 36.68
C ARG A 147 -14.22 -5.42 36.88
N ALA A 148 -15.52 -5.55 36.60
CA ALA A 148 -16.20 -6.80 36.82
C ALA A 148 -15.73 -7.88 35.83
N MET A 149 -15.66 -9.13 36.30
CA MET A 149 -15.20 -10.28 35.50
C MET A 149 -16.04 -10.58 34.26
N HIS A 150 -17.25 -10.03 34.14
CA HIS A 150 -18.09 -10.19 32.95
C HIS A 150 -17.66 -9.27 31.80
N ASP A 151 -16.91 -8.21 32.07
CA ASP A 151 -16.49 -7.23 31.07
C ASP A 151 -14.99 -7.34 30.72
N THR A 152 -14.17 -7.85 31.63
CA THR A 152 -12.70 -7.89 31.51
C THR A 152 -12.14 -9.31 31.55
N PHE A 153 -11.24 -9.62 30.62
CA PHE A 153 -10.47 -10.88 30.65
C PHE A 153 -9.30 -10.79 31.63
N TYR A 154 -9.40 -11.51 32.74
CA TYR A 154 -8.32 -11.67 33.71
C TYR A 154 -7.39 -12.82 33.31
N VAL A 155 -6.08 -12.59 33.40
CA VAL A 155 -5.05 -13.59 33.13
C VAL A 155 -4.72 -14.31 34.44
N ALA A 156 -4.86 -15.63 34.44
CA ALA A 156 -4.49 -16.44 35.59
C ALA A 156 -2.96 -16.43 35.81
N GLY A 157 -2.51 -16.22 37.05
CA GLY A 157 -1.10 -16.22 37.40
C GLY A 157 -0.84 -15.89 38.87
N GLU A 158 0.35 -16.23 39.35
CA GLU A 158 0.84 -15.90 40.70
C GLU A 158 1.62 -14.58 40.70
N GLN A 159 1.01 -13.51 40.17
CA GLN A 159 1.61 -12.17 40.24
C GLN A 159 1.08 -11.40 41.45
N GLU A 160 1.89 -10.45 41.95
CA GLU A 160 1.49 -9.57 43.06
C GLU A 160 0.27 -8.70 42.72
N ARG A 161 0.10 -8.36 41.43
CA ARG A 161 -1.04 -7.61 40.91
C ARG A 161 -1.79 -8.46 39.88
N PRO A 162 -3.13 -8.44 39.85
CA PRO A 162 -3.90 -9.07 38.79
C PRO A 162 -3.48 -8.54 37.43
N MET A 163 -3.30 -9.45 36.47
CA MET A 163 -3.04 -9.13 35.08
C MET A 163 -4.33 -9.27 34.27
N VAL A 164 -4.50 -8.43 33.26
CA VAL A 164 -5.68 -8.40 32.38
C VAL A 164 -5.25 -8.25 30.93
N LEU A 165 -6.08 -8.72 30.00
CA LEU A 165 -6.03 -8.20 28.63
C LEU A 165 -6.61 -6.79 28.67
N ARG A 166 -5.87 -5.80 28.16
CA ARG A 166 -6.28 -4.39 28.26
C ARG A 166 -7.64 -4.14 27.59
N THR A 167 -8.48 -3.36 28.26
CA THR A 167 -9.87 -3.07 27.83
C THR A 167 -9.99 -1.85 26.93
N HIS A 168 -8.90 -1.09 26.86
CA HIS A 168 -8.71 0.18 26.14
C HIS A 168 -7.19 0.44 26.02
N THR A 169 -6.76 1.37 25.16
CA THR A 169 -5.32 1.68 24.98
C THR A 169 -4.82 2.78 25.93
N SER A 170 -5.66 3.26 26.85
CA SER A 170 -5.30 4.21 27.91
C SER A 170 -4.09 3.84 28.78
N PRO A 171 -3.73 2.55 29.03
CA PRO A 171 -2.49 2.20 29.71
C PRO A 171 -1.25 2.79 29.05
N VAL A 172 -1.24 2.92 27.72
CA VAL A 172 -0.14 3.54 26.96
C VAL A 172 -0.01 5.02 27.32
N GLN A 173 -1.13 5.71 27.55
CA GLN A 173 -1.15 7.11 27.98
C GLN A 173 -0.48 7.29 29.35
N ILE A 174 -0.82 6.42 30.31
CA ILE A 174 -0.22 6.41 31.65
C ILE A 174 1.29 6.18 31.55
N ARG A 175 1.72 5.16 30.81
CA ARG A 175 3.14 4.83 30.60
C ARG A 175 3.90 5.98 29.93
N THR A 176 3.26 6.66 28.98
CA THR A 176 3.85 7.82 28.29
C THR A 176 4.05 8.97 29.27
N MET A 177 3.03 9.34 30.06
CA MET A 177 3.16 10.41 31.06
C MET A 177 4.18 10.10 32.16
N GLN A 178 4.42 8.82 32.49
CA GLN A 178 5.44 8.43 33.47
C GLN A 178 6.87 8.43 32.91
N SER A 179 7.04 8.21 31.61
CA SER A 179 8.36 8.09 30.96
C SER A 179 8.83 9.37 30.27
N GLN A 180 7.92 10.29 29.98
CA GLN A 180 8.18 11.54 29.29
C GLN A 180 7.62 12.72 30.08
N GLN A 181 8.36 13.82 30.13
CA GLN A 181 7.87 15.10 30.67
C GLN A 181 7.05 15.86 29.60
N PRO A 182 5.97 16.55 29.98
CA PRO A 182 5.22 17.43 29.08
C PRO A 182 6.09 18.49 28.37
N PRO A 183 5.71 18.95 27.16
CA PRO A 183 4.45 18.66 26.46
C PRO A 183 4.41 17.25 25.84
N ILE A 184 3.24 16.60 25.92
CA ILE A 184 2.98 15.27 25.36
C ILE A 184 1.84 15.39 24.35
N ARG A 185 2.02 14.84 23.16
CA ARG A 185 0.99 14.66 22.13
C ARG A 185 1.19 13.30 21.49
N VAL A 186 0.36 12.33 21.88
CA VAL A 186 0.50 10.97 21.38
C VAL A 186 -0.85 10.39 20.98
N ILE A 187 -0.81 9.49 19.99
CA ILE A 187 -1.88 8.54 19.72
C ILE A 187 -1.40 7.12 20.03
N ALA A 188 -2.28 6.29 20.56
CA ALA A 188 -2.03 4.92 20.95
C ALA A 188 -2.99 3.98 20.21
N PRO A 189 -2.69 3.63 18.96
CA PRO A 189 -3.44 2.59 18.25
C PRO A 189 -3.10 1.21 18.83
N GLY A 190 -4.08 0.32 18.88
CA GLY A 190 -3.82 -1.05 19.29
C GLY A 190 -5.06 -1.91 19.51
N ARG A 191 -4.82 -3.20 19.68
CA ARG A 191 -5.85 -4.18 20.04
C ARG A 191 -6.30 -4.01 21.48
N VAL A 192 -7.58 -4.21 21.72
CA VAL A 192 -8.21 -4.18 23.03
C VAL A 192 -9.21 -5.33 23.14
N TYR A 193 -9.53 -5.71 24.37
CA TYR A 193 -10.27 -6.93 24.65
C TYR A 193 -11.40 -6.67 25.63
N ARG A 194 -12.58 -7.20 25.33
CA ARG A 194 -13.75 -7.14 26.21
C ARG A 194 -14.49 -8.46 26.15
N SER A 195 -15.03 -8.92 27.26
CA SER A 195 -15.78 -10.18 27.30
C SER A 195 -17.21 -10.01 26.78
N ASP A 196 -17.37 -9.43 25.60
CA ASP A 196 -18.63 -9.26 24.88
C ASP A 196 -18.51 -9.78 23.44
N SER A 197 -19.57 -10.41 22.93
CA SER A 197 -19.56 -11.03 21.61
C SER A 197 -20.98 -11.10 21.03
N ASP A 198 -21.31 -10.19 20.13
CA ASP A 198 -22.55 -10.16 19.36
C ASP A 198 -22.28 -9.72 17.89
N ALA A 199 -23.29 -9.24 17.17
CA ALA A 199 -23.13 -8.79 15.78
C ALA A 199 -22.36 -7.45 15.65
N THR A 200 -22.32 -6.64 16.70
CA THR A 200 -21.69 -5.32 16.78
C THR A 200 -20.50 -5.26 17.73
N HIS A 201 -20.29 -6.31 18.52
CA HIS A 201 -19.22 -6.43 19.50
C HIS A 201 -18.43 -7.71 19.24
N THR A 202 -17.11 -7.58 19.20
CA THR A 202 -16.17 -8.70 19.11
C THR A 202 -15.28 -8.71 20.35
N PRO A 203 -14.86 -9.90 20.82
CA PRO A 203 -14.09 -10.00 22.06
C PRO A 203 -12.70 -9.38 21.96
N MET A 204 -12.22 -9.18 20.73
CA MET A 204 -11.07 -8.36 20.38
C MET A 204 -11.48 -7.39 19.27
N PHE A 205 -11.09 -6.14 19.42
CA PHE A 205 -11.22 -5.11 18.40
C PHE A 205 -10.07 -4.11 18.55
N HIS A 206 -10.06 -3.06 17.74
CA HIS A 206 -8.99 -2.09 17.70
C HIS A 206 -9.49 -0.72 18.13
N GLN A 207 -8.70 -0.06 18.98
CA GLN A 207 -8.93 1.31 19.37
C GLN A 207 -7.71 2.16 19.03
N ILE A 208 -7.99 3.44 18.80
CA ILE A 208 -6.99 4.48 18.85
C ILE A 208 -7.43 5.46 19.93
N GLU A 209 -6.48 5.83 20.79
CA GLU A 209 -6.69 6.86 21.77
C GLU A 209 -5.64 7.94 21.64
N GLY A 210 -6.07 9.21 21.71
CA GLY A 210 -5.17 10.34 21.73
C GLY A 210 -5.06 10.95 23.11
N LEU A 211 -3.88 11.46 23.44
CA LEU A 211 -3.58 12.23 24.64
C LEU A 211 -2.81 13.50 24.26
N VAL A 212 -3.25 14.63 24.80
CA VAL A 212 -2.47 15.86 24.84
C VAL A 212 -2.33 16.31 26.29
N ILE A 213 -1.10 16.57 26.74
CA ILE A 213 -0.78 17.21 28.04
C ILE A 213 0.14 18.39 27.76
N ASP A 214 -0.31 19.60 28.10
CA ASP A 214 0.46 20.84 27.96
C ASP A 214 -0.15 21.93 28.85
N ARG A 215 0.51 23.09 28.95
CA ARG A 215 -0.05 24.25 29.66
C ARG A 215 -1.17 24.88 28.82
N ASN A 216 -2.24 25.31 29.47
CA ASN A 216 -3.37 26.03 28.85
C ASN A 216 -4.15 25.24 27.78
N ILE A 217 -4.13 23.90 27.81
CA ILE A 217 -5.01 23.07 26.98
C ILE A 217 -6.44 23.21 27.47
N THR A 218 -7.41 23.24 26.54
CA THR A 218 -8.82 23.52 26.86
C THR A 218 -9.73 22.60 26.04
N MET A 219 -11.01 22.52 26.44
CA MET A 219 -12.03 21.79 25.67
C MET A 219 -12.20 22.33 24.23
N GLY A 220 -11.85 23.60 23.99
CA GLY A 220 -11.83 24.18 22.64
C GLY A 220 -10.78 23.54 21.74
N HIS A 221 -9.59 23.24 22.29
CA HIS A 221 -8.55 22.50 21.57
C HIS A 221 -9.03 21.06 21.27
N LEU A 222 -9.61 20.36 22.24
CA LEU A 222 -10.19 19.03 22.03
C LEU A 222 -11.21 19.04 20.89
N LYS A 223 -12.19 19.95 20.94
CA LYS A 223 -13.23 20.05 19.91
C LYS A 223 -12.62 20.27 18.52
N TRP A 224 -11.68 21.20 18.40
CA TRP A 224 -11.03 21.49 17.12
C TRP A 224 -10.24 20.29 16.60
N THR A 225 -9.45 19.62 17.45
CA THR A 225 -8.69 18.43 17.06
C THR A 225 -9.60 17.33 16.53
N LEU A 226 -10.71 17.06 17.22
CA LEU A 226 -11.67 16.03 16.79
C LEU A 226 -12.39 16.41 15.49
N GLU A 227 -12.74 17.69 15.31
CA GLU A 227 -13.41 18.16 14.10
C GLU A 227 -12.49 18.06 12.89
N THR A 228 -11.25 18.52 13.03
CA THR A 228 -10.22 18.42 11.98
C THR A 228 -9.92 16.97 11.64
N PHE A 229 -9.74 16.11 12.66
CA PHE A 229 -9.54 14.67 12.47
C PHE A 229 -10.67 14.04 11.65
N LEU A 230 -11.93 14.24 12.04
CA LEU A 230 -13.05 13.59 11.38
C LEU A 230 -13.28 14.13 9.96
N LYS A 231 -13.07 15.43 9.73
CA LYS A 231 -13.11 16.03 8.38
C LYS A 231 -12.06 15.44 7.47
N ALA A 232 -10.82 15.32 7.95
CA ALA A 232 -9.72 14.73 7.19
C ALA A 232 -9.96 13.24 6.93
N PHE A 233 -10.35 12.47 7.94
CA PHE A 233 -10.54 11.02 7.83
C PHE A 233 -11.67 10.64 6.89
N PHE A 234 -12.83 11.30 6.99
CA PHE A 234 -13.96 11.06 6.10
C PHE A 234 -13.88 11.82 4.77
N GLU A 235 -12.86 12.66 4.59
CA GLU A 235 -12.65 13.49 3.39
C GLU A 235 -13.88 14.38 3.08
N ARG A 236 -14.49 14.93 4.13
CA ARG A 236 -15.72 15.71 4.06
C ARG A 236 -15.65 16.99 4.88
N GLU A 237 -16.01 18.10 4.27
CA GLU A 237 -16.04 19.43 4.92
C GLU A 237 -17.33 19.68 5.73
N ASP A 238 -18.40 18.94 5.44
CA ASP A 238 -19.73 19.09 6.04
C ASP A 238 -19.94 18.25 7.31
N ILE A 239 -18.84 17.82 7.94
CA ILE A 239 -18.86 17.14 9.23
C ILE A 239 -19.27 18.14 10.32
N VAL A 240 -20.37 17.83 11.01
CA VAL A 240 -20.86 18.59 12.16
C VAL A 240 -20.70 17.75 13.42
N LEU A 241 -20.02 18.31 14.43
CA LEU A 241 -19.85 17.67 15.74
C LEU A 241 -20.89 18.11 16.76
N ARG A 242 -21.38 17.15 17.54
CA ARG A 242 -22.13 17.37 18.78
C ARG A 242 -21.40 16.73 19.95
N LEU A 243 -20.91 17.56 20.86
CA LEU A 243 -20.39 17.13 22.16
C LEU A 243 -21.55 16.96 23.13
N ARG A 244 -21.84 15.74 23.51
CA ARG A 244 -22.88 15.38 24.48
C ARG A 244 -22.21 15.03 25.81
N PRO A 245 -22.58 15.66 26.94
CA PRO A 245 -22.02 15.30 28.24
C PRO A 245 -22.17 13.81 28.51
N SER A 246 -21.09 13.18 28.95
CA SER A 246 -21.05 11.79 29.36
C SER A 246 -20.19 11.66 30.63
N TYR A 247 -19.83 10.44 31.01
CA TYR A 247 -19.01 10.17 32.19
C TYR A 247 -17.95 9.11 31.88
N PHE A 248 -16.68 9.48 32.08
CA PHE A 248 -15.55 8.57 32.13
C PHE A 248 -14.73 8.88 33.39
N PRO A 249 -14.36 7.88 34.22
CA PRO A 249 -13.64 8.14 35.47
C PRO A 249 -12.31 8.89 35.31
N PHE A 250 -11.68 8.80 34.13
CA PHE A 250 -10.40 9.41 33.79
C PHE A 250 -10.51 10.79 33.11
N THR A 251 -11.71 11.33 32.87
CA THR A 251 -11.89 12.67 32.31
C THR A 251 -12.99 13.50 32.99
N GLU A 252 -12.74 14.80 33.17
CA GLU A 252 -13.70 15.77 33.71
C GLU A 252 -13.37 17.19 33.20
N PRO A 253 -14.25 17.85 32.43
CA PRO A 253 -15.52 17.34 31.89
C PRO A 253 -15.33 16.25 30.83
N SER A 254 -16.26 15.29 30.85
CA SER A 254 -16.39 14.18 29.88
C SER A 254 -17.42 14.51 28.78
N ALA A 255 -17.16 14.05 27.55
CA ALA A 255 -18.09 14.18 26.43
C ALA A 255 -18.03 12.99 25.46
N GLU A 256 -19.18 12.46 25.10
CA GLU A 256 -19.36 11.65 23.90
C GLU A 256 -19.52 12.56 22.68
N VAL A 257 -19.05 12.07 21.54
CA VAL A 257 -19.01 12.83 20.29
C VAL A 257 -19.85 12.12 19.26
N ASP A 258 -20.95 12.79 18.94
CA ASP A 258 -21.83 12.37 17.86
C ASP A 258 -21.53 13.21 16.60
N VAL A 259 -21.55 12.54 15.45
CA VAL A 259 -21.36 13.16 14.14
C VAL A 259 -22.69 13.15 13.39
N GLY A 260 -22.95 14.22 12.66
CA GLY A 260 -24.08 14.30 11.75
C GLY A 260 -24.01 13.25 10.63
N TRP A 261 -25.15 12.71 10.21
CA TRP A 261 -25.24 11.82 9.05
C TRP A 261 -26.31 12.27 8.06
N SER A 262 -26.18 11.80 6.82
CA SER A 262 -27.14 11.95 5.72
C SER A 262 -27.50 10.60 5.11
N MET A 263 -28.70 10.47 4.56
CA MET A 263 -29.14 9.25 3.89
C MET A 263 -28.71 9.26 2.43
N GLU A 264 -27.73 8.42 2.07
CA GLU A 264 -27.27 8.27 0.69
C GLU A 264 -27.50 6.83 0.21
N LYS A 265 -28.28 6.67 -0.87
CA LYS A 265 -28.59 5.35 -1.46
C LYS A 265 -29.12 4.32 -0.45
N GLY A 266 -29.88 4.77 0.56
CA GLY A 266 -30.45 3.93 1.60
C GLY A 266 -29.48 3.54 2.73
N ARG A 267 -28.28 4.13 2.78
CA ARG A 267 -27.30 3.97 3.86
C ARG A 267 -27.05 5.30 4.57
N ARG A 268 -26.75 5.23 5.87
CA ARG A 268 -26.30 6.38 6.64
C ARG A 268 -24.83 6.63 6.32
N VAL A 269 -24.52 7.79 5.78
CA VAL A 269 -23.15 8.24 5.50
C VAL A 269 -22.82 9.38 6.44
N VAL A 270 -21.59 9.40 6.95
CA VAL A 270 -21.11 10.45 7.84
C VAL A 270 -21.03 11.78 7.07
N GLY A 271 -21.51 12.85 7.68
CA GLY A 271 -21.67 14.19 7.06
C GLY A 271 -23.14 14.61 6.99
N GLY A 272 -23.41 15.91 7.03
CA GLY A 272 -24.77 16.44 7.01
C GLY A 272 -25.43 16.52 8.39
N SER A 273 -26.77 16.64 8.41
CA SER A 273 -27.51 17.01 9.63
C SER A 273 -28.89 16.34 9.76
N GLU A 274 -29.13 15.19 9.14
CA GLU A 274 -30.41 14.48 9.21
C GLU A 274 -30.60 13.75 10.55
N GLY A 275 -29.50 13.35 11.18
CA GLY A 275 -29.50 12.76 12.50
C GLY A 275 -28.09 12.70 13.08
N TRP A 276 -27.96 12.04 14.23
CA TRP A 276 -26.71 11.94 14.96
C TRP A 276 -26.31 10.47 15.11
N MET A 277 -25.00 10.24 15.08
CA MET A 277 -24.41 8.92 15.32
C MET A 277 -23.17 9.09 16.18
N GLU A 278 -23.11 8.33 17.27
CA GLU A 278 -21.94 8.27 18.14
C GLU A 278 -20.73 7.70 17.39
N VAL A 279 -19.56 8.33 17.54
CA VAL A 279 -18.31 7.88 16.89
C VAL A 279 -17.18 7.71 17.91
N LEU A 280 -17.12 8.51 18.97
CA LEU A 280 -16.01 8.48 19.93
C LEU A 280 -16.37 9.04 21.30
N GLY A 281 -15.58 8.64 22.31
CA GLY A 281 -15.58 9.23 23.65
C GLY A 281 -14.41 10.17 23.85
N SER A 282 -14.56 11.20 24.68
CA SER A 282 -13.53 12.23 24.89
C SER A 282 -13.70 12.98 26.21
N GLY A 283 -12.72 13.79 26.59
CA GLY A 283 -12.84 14.73 27.69
C GLY A 283 -11.51 15.35 28.11
N MET A 284 -11.58 16.28 29.07
CA MET A 284 -10.38 16.83 29.71
C MET A 284 -9.84 15.83 30.72
N VAL A 285 -8.53 15.56 30.73
CA VAL A 285 -7.92 14.55 31.61
C VAL A 285 -8.16 14.91 33.07
N HIS A 286 -8.67 13.96 33.85
CA HIS A 286 -9.03 14.18 35.24
C HIS A 286 -7.77 14.47 36.09
N PRO A 287 -7.78 15.46 37.01
CA PRO A 287 -6.61 15.84 37.82
C PRO A 287 -5.94 14.69 38.57
N ARG A 288 -6.71 13.72 39.07
CA ARG A 288 -6.19 12.50 39.72
C ARG A 288 -5.35 11.62 38.80
N VAL A 289 -5.66 11.57 37.51
CA VAL A 289 -4.88 10.80 36.52
C VAL A 289 -3.54 11.49 36.28
N ILE A 290 -3.55 12.81 36.11
CA ILE A 290 -2.34 13.64 35.99
C ILE A 290 -1.44 13.44 37.21
N ALA A 291 -2.01 13.54 38.42
CA ALA A 291 -1.31 13.32 39.68
C ALA A 291 -0.77 11.88 39.83
N ALA A 292 -1.52 10.86 39.40
CA ALA A 292 -1.09 9.46 39.44
C ALA A 292 0.13 9.18 38.55
N CYS A 293 0.34 10.01 37.52
CA CYS A 293 1.52 9.97 36.65
C CYS A 293 2.69 10.82 37.16
N GLY A 294 2.57 11.49 38.32
CA GLY A 294 3.63 12.31 38.90
C GLY A 294 3.71 13.73 38.34
N LEU A 295 2.67 14.20 37.66
CA LEU A 295 2.56 15.56 37.14
C LEU A 295 1.67 16.42 38.06
N ASP A 296 1.96 17.72 38.17
CA ASP A 296 1.15 18.65 38.95
C ASP A 296 -0.10 19.09 38.14
N PRO A 297 -1.33 18.75 38.58
CA PRO A 297 -2.55 19.14 37.89
C PRO A 297 -2.87 20.65 37.97
N ASP A 298 -2.21 21.41 38.85
CA ASP A 298 -2.33 22.87 38.89
C ASP A 298 -1.45 23.54 37.80
N GLU A 299 -0.43 22.82 37.31
CA GLU A 299 0.46 23.28 36.23
C GLU A 299 0.07 22.71 34.86
N TRP A 300 -0.27 21.42 34.81
CA TRP A 300 -0.49 20.67 33.59
C TRP A 300 -1.96 20.32 33.41
N GLN A 301 -2.46 20.51 32.19
CA GLN A 301 -3.81 20.11 31.81
C GLN A 301 -3.78 19.42 30.44
N GLY A 302 -4.84 18.70 30.11
CA GLY A 302 -4.87 17.96 28.86
C GLY A 302 -6.25 17.49 28.48
N PHE A 303 -6.35 16.93 27.29
CA PHE A 303 -7.51 16.18 26.86
C PHE A 303 -7.09 14.81 26.37
N ALA A 304 -8.05 13.88 26.42
CA ALA A 304 -7.93 12.58 25.80
C ALA A 304 -9.19 12.26 25.00
N PHE A 305 -9.06 11.38 24.02
CA PHE A 305 -10.18 10.84 23.24
C PHE A 305 -9.89 9.39 22.85
N GLY A 306 -10.95 8.64 22.56
CA GLY A 306 -10.85 7.24 22.14
C GLY A 306 -11.94 6.88 21.17
N THR A 307 -11.58 6.18 20.09
CA THR A 307 -12.51 5.71 19.07
C THR A 307 -12.15 4.30 18.59
N GLY A 308 -13.17 3.54 18.19
CA GLY A 308 -13.00 2.22 17.61
C GLY A 308 -12.58 2.33 16.15
N VAL A 309 -11.39 1.80 15.84
CA VAL A 309 -10.83 1.80 14.48
C VAL A 309 -11.71 1.01 13.53
N ASP A 310 -12.21 -0.14 13.98
CA ASP A 310 -13.06 -1.02 13.17
C ASP A 310 -14.39 -0.32 12.82
N ARG A 311 -14.97 0.44 13.75
CA ARG A 311 -16.19 1.23 13.50
C ARG A 311 -15.93 2.36 12.51
N LEU A 312 -14.79 3.04 12.59
CA LEU A 312 -14.41 4.05 11.60
C LEU A 312 -14.26 3.44 10.20
N ALA A 313 -13.63 2.26 10.10
CA ALA A 313 -13.52 1.51 8.84
C ALA A 313 -14.90 1.17 8.26
N MET A 314 -15.81 0.66 9.10
CA MET A 314 -17.19 0.35 8.67
C MET A 314 -17.91 1.57 8.13
N LEU A 315 -17.80 2.72 8.82
CA LEU A 315 -18.46 3.96 8.41
C LEU A 315 -17.87 4.55 7.14
N LYS A 316 -16.55 4.48 6.97
CA LYS A 316 -15.85 5.06 5.80
C LYS A 316 -16.05 4.22 4.54
N TYR A 317 -15.90 2.91 4.63
CA TYR A 317 -15.95 2.01 3.46
C TYR A 317 -17.29 1.27 3.31
N GLY A 318 -18.27 1.56 4.17
CA GLY A 318 -19.64 1.04 4.05
C GLY A 318 -19.74 -0.47 4.30
N MET A 319 -19.02 -0.95 5.32
CA MET A 319 -19.05 -2.35 5.75
C MET A 319 -20.16 -2.57 6.79
N ASP A 320 -20.94 -3.63 6.62
CA ASP A 320 -22.18 -3.84 7.39
C ASP A 320 -22.01 -4.71 8.66
N ASP A 321 -20.95 -5.54 8.75
CA ASP A 321 -20.77 -6.52 9.83
C ASP A 321 -19.32 -6.52 10.33
N LEU A 322 -19.14 -6.34 11.64
CA LEU A 322 -17.84 -6.29 12.31
C LEU A 322 -17.15 -7.66 12.35
N ARG A 323 -17.91 -8.76 12.38
CA ARG A 323 -17.33 -10.11 12.53
C ARG A 323 -16.50 -10.52 11.32
N ALA A 324 -16.89 -10.02 10.14
CA ALA A 324 -16.21 -10.31 8.87
C ALA A 324 -14.73 -9.88 8.85
N PHE A 325 -14.34 -8.92 9.68
CA PHE A 325 -12.93 -8.50 9.84
C PHE A 325 -12.05 -9.61 10.43
N PHE A 326 -12.62 -10.57 11.16
CA PHE A 326 -11.87 -11.60 11.90
C PHE A 326 -12.04 -13.01 11.35
N ASP A 327 -12.96 -13.23 10.40
CA ASP A 327 -13.29 -14.54 9.83
C ASP A 327 -12.22 -15.09 8.87
N GLY A 328 -11.32 -14.24 8.38
CA GLY A 328 -10.28 -14.64 7.42
C GLY A 328 -10.79 -14.98 6.01
N ASP A 329 -11.96 -14.46 5.61
CA ASP A 329 -12.52 -14.71 4.27
C ASP A 329 -11.75 -13.95 3.17
N LEU A 330 -11.07 -14.70 2.29
CA LEU A 330 -10.32 -14.13 1.18
C LEU A 330 -11.19 -13.38 0.16
N ARG A 331 -12.49 -13.68 0.05
CA ARG A 331 -13.41 -12.96 -0.84
C ARG A 331 -13.71 -11.58 -0.27
N TRP A 332 -13.88 -11.49 1.04
CA TRP A 332 -14.03 -10.22 1.76
C TRP A 332 -12.75 -9.38 1.61
N MET A 333 -11.58 -9.99 1.81
CA MET A 333 -10.29 -9.33 1.58
C MET A 333 -10.08 -8.87 0.14
N LYS A 334 -10.56 -9.62 -0.86
CA LYS A 334 -10.49 -9.19 -2.28
C LYS A 334 -11.43 -8.02 -2.59
N HIS A 335 -12.52 -7.88 -1.85
CA HIS A 335 -13.51 -6.83 -2.06
C HIS A 335 -13.17 -5.53 -1.33
N TYR A 336 -12.76 -5.64 -0.06
CA TYR A 336 -12.49 -4.50 0.82
C TYR A 336 -11.00 -4.22 1.05
N GLY A 337 -10.11 -5.18 0.76
CA GLY A 337 -8.68 -5.03 0.99
C GLY A 337 -8.03 -4.04 0.02
N PHE A 338 -7.01 -3.36 0.51
CA PHE A 338 -6.30 -2.31 -0.21
C PHE A 338 -5.06 -2.86 -0.92
N ARG A 339 -4.58 -2.18 -1.95
CA ARG A 339 -3.30 -2.55 -2.57
C ARG A 339 -2.17 -2.03 -1.69
N PHE A 340 -1.04 -2.71 -1.70
CA PHE A 340 0.13 -2.28 -0.93
C PHE A 340 0.76 -0.95 -1.40
N LEU A 341 0.33 -0.42 -2.55
CA LEU A 341 0.75 0.89 -3.08
C LEU A 341 -0.24 2.00 -2.74
N ASP A 342 -1.42 1.65 -2.22
CA ASP A 342 -2.47 2.58 -1.82
C ASP A 342 -2.12 3.11 -0.42
N VAL A 343 -0.92 3.70 -0.30
CA VAL A 343 -0.37 4.20 0.96
C VAL A 343 -1.10 5.51 1.29
N PRO A 344 -1.73 5.61 2.45
CA PRO A 344 -2.49 6.80 2.78
C PRO A 344 -1.54 7.99 2.97
N THR A 345 -1.80 9.07 2.25
CA THR A 345 -1.09 10.34 2.40
C THR A 345 -2.10 11.48 2.34
N LEU A 346 -1.90 12.53 3.14
CA LEU A 346 -2.79 13.70 3.09
C LEU A 346 -2.84 14.36 1.70
N SER A 347 -1.76 14.27 0.92
CA SER A 347 -1.70 14.82 -0.44
C SER A 347 -2.35 13.94 -1.51
N GLY A 348 -2.38 12.62 -1.32
CA GLY A 348 -2.90 11.66 -2.29
C GLY A 348 -4.40 11.37 -2.12
N GLY A 349 -4.98 11.79 -0.99
CA GLY A 349 -6.23 11.26 -0.48
C GLY A 349 -5.91 10.20 0.57
N VAL A 350 -6.56 10.32 1.72
CA VAL A 350 -6.37 9.41 2.84
C VAL A 350 -7.03 8.07 2.53
N GLY A 351 -8.11 8.06 1.72
CA GLY A 351 -8.77 6.82 1.26
C GLY A 351 -8.39 6.31 -0.14
N ALA A 352 -7.35 6.86 -0.76
CA ALA A 352 -6.98 6.60 -2.17
C ALA A 352 -6.31 5.25 -2.40
#